data_AF-K7WTD4-F1
#
_entry.id   AF-K7WTD4-F1
#
_cell.length_a   1.000
_cell.length_b   1.000
_cell.length_c   1.000
_cell.angle_alpha   90.00
_cell.angle_beta   90.00
_cell.angle_gamma   90.00
#
_symmetry.space_group_name_H-M   'P 1'
#
loop_
_entity.id
_entity.type
_entity.pdbx_description
1 polymer ?
#
loop_
_entity_poly.entity_id
_entity_poly.type
_entity_poly.pdbx_seq_one_letter_code
_entity_poly.pdbx_strand_id
1 'polypeptide(L)'
;MTSNSCNYHLTEKTAKLLATDLLPYKESAGPQTKEFLQKVIDVLLDFVRATNDRNEKVLDFHHPEEMFRILDLDIPEKGLPLQQLIKDCETTLKYQVKTGHPRFFNQLSCGLDLVSMAGEWLTATANTNMFTYEIAPVFILMERVVLTHMRELIGWNGGDSILAPGGSISNLYAFLAARHK
;
A
#
# COMPACT_ATOMS: atom_id res chain seq x y z
N MET A 1 -19.09 -25.22 3.18
CA MET A 1 -18.93 -24.51 1.88
C MET A 1 -19.78 -23.25 1.91
N THR A 2 -19.33 -22.21 2.59
CA THR A 2 -19.89 -20.86 2.41
C THR A 2 -19.43 -20.39 1.05
N SER A 3 -20.36 -20.15 0.13
CA SER A 3 -20.04 -19.51 -1.14
C SER A 3 -19.36 -18.17 -0.82
N ASN A 4 -18.06 -18.06 -1.05
CA ASN A 4 -17.37 -16.77 -1.11
C ASN A 4 -17.85 -16.08 -2.39
N SER A 5 -19.07 -15.55 -2.35
CA SER A 5 -19.55 -14.59 -3.34
C SER A 5 -18.68 -13.34 -3.18
N CYS A 6 -17.89 -13.03 -4.19
CA CYS A 6 -17.16 -11.77 -4.23
C CYS A 6 -18.17 -10.63 -4.23
N ASN A 7 -18.04 -9.64 -3.34
CA ASN A 7 -18.99 -8.51 -3.31
C ASN A 7 -18.72 -7.50 -4.43
N TYR A 8 -17.57 -7.64 -5.10
CA TYR A 8 -17.03 -6.69 -6.06
C TYR A 8 -17.00 -7.31 -7.46
N HIS A 9 -17.92 -6.90 -8.31
CA HIS A 9 -18.02 -7.43 -9.67
C HIS A 9 -17.53 -6.42 -10.70
N LEU A 10 -16.66 -6.88 -11.59
CA LEU A 10 -16.35 -6.23 -12.86
C LEU A 10 -17.47 -6.54 -13.87
N THR A 11 -17.58 -5.73 -14.92
CA THR A 11 -18.42 -6.06 -16.08
C THR A 11 -17.97 -7.38 -16.69
N GLU A 12 -18.90 -8.12 -17.30
CA GLU A 12 -18.58 -9.43 -17.89
C GLU A 12 -17.41 -9.37 -18.89
N LYS A 13 -17.31 -8.26 -19.62
CA LYS A 13 -16.22 -7.97 -20.56
C LYS A 13 -14.87 -7.88 -19.84
N THR A 14 -14.77 -7.10 -18.75
CA THR A 14 -13.51 -6.84 -18.04
C THR A 14 -13.14 -7.98 -17.09
N ALA A 15 -14.14 -8.66 -16.52
CA ALA A 15 -13.97 -9.77 -15.58
C ALA A 15 -13.11 -10.92 -16.12
N LYS A 16 -13.23 -11.23 -17.42
CA LYS A 16 -12.57 -12.35 -18.09
C LYS A 16 -11.16 -12.02 -18.61
N LEU A 17 -10.76 -10.75 -18.58
CA LEU A 17 -9.46 -10.29 -19.08
C LEU A 17 -8.33 -10.72 -18.16
N LEU A 18 -7.10 -10.67 -18.68
CA LEU A 18 -5.87 -10.88 -17.91
C LEU A 18 -5.13 -9.54 -17.71
N ALA A 19 -4.10 -9.54 -16.87
CA ALA A 19 -3.26 -8.34 -16.67
C ALA A 19 -2.62 -7.83 -17.99
N THR A 20 -2.32 -8.74 -18.92
CA THR A 20 -1.79 -8.43 -20.25
C THR A 20 -2.80 -7.76 -21.19
N ASP A 21 -4.08 -7.70 -20.82
CA ASP A 21 -5.12 -7.00 -21.57
C ASP A 21 -5.35 -5.56 -21.09
N LEU A 22 -4.62 -5.12 -20.06
CA LEU A 22 -4.66 -3.76 -19.52
C LEU A 22 -3.53 -2.90 -20.08
N LEU A 23 -3.56 -1.60 -19.76
CA LEU A 23 -2.40 -0.74 -19.96
C LEU A 23 -1.22 -1.24 -19.09
N PRO A 24 0.03 -1.11 -19.56
CA PRO A 24 0.46 -0.57 -20.85
C PRO A 24 0.48 -1.59 -22.00
N TYR A 25 0.17 -2.87 -21.74
CA TYR A 25 0.27 -3.95 -22.73
C TYR A 25 -0.70 -3.79 -23.92
N LYS A 26 -1.87 -3.17 -23.68
CA LYS A 26 -2.85 -2.88 -24.71
C LYS A 26 -3.30 -1.42 -24.67
N GLU A 27 -2.86 -0.63 -25.64
CA GLU A 27 -3.12 0.82 -25.71
C GLU A 27 -4.62 1.18 -25.71
N SER A 28 -5.45 0.36 -26.34
CA SER A 28 -6.90 0.58 -26.40
C SER A 28 -7.63 0.21 -25.09
N ALA A 29 -6.94 -0.27 -24.07
CA ALA A 29 -7.52 -0.81 -22.84
C ALA A 29 -7.78 0.23 -21.74
N GLY A 30 -7.75 1.53 -22.07
CA GLY A 30 -8.01 2.61 -21.12
C GLY A 30 -9.30 2.43 -20.29
N PRO A 31 -10.46 2.11 -20.91
CA PRO A 31 -11.71 1.89 -20.17
C PRO A 31 -11.63 0.70 -19.20
N GLN A 32 -11.06 -0.43 -19.63
CA GLN A 32 -10.93 -1.64 -18.82
C GLN A 32 -9.96 -1.44 -17.65
N THR A 33 -8.85 -0.74 -17.92
CA THR A 33 -7.85 -0.38 -16.90
C THR A 33 -8.48 0.51 -15.83
N LYS A 34 -9.23 1.54 -16.24
CA LYS A 34 -9.95 2.41 -15.32
C LYS A 34 -10.97 1.64 -14.48
N GLU A 35 -11.76 0.78 -15.11
CA GLU A 35 -12.77 -0.02 -14.41
C GLU A 35 -12.12 -0.95 -13.37
N PHE A 36 -11.06 -1.65 -13.74
CA PHE A 36 -10.32 -2.52 -12.84
C PHE A 36 -9.77 -1.75 -11.63
N LEU A 37 -9.05 -0.65 -11.85
CA LEU A 37 -8.49 0.16 -10.77
C LEU A 37 -9.57 0.77 -9.88
N GLN A 38 -10.68 1.25 -10.46
CA GLN A 38 -11.81 1.76 -9.68
C GLN A 38 -12.40 0.66 -8.79
N LYS A 39 -12.51 -0.57 -9.31
CA LYS A 39 -13.02 -1.70 -8.52
C LYS A 39 -12.10 -2.03 -7.36
N VAL A 40 -10.77 -1.98 -7.55
CA VAL A 40 -9.81 -2.11 -6.45
C VAL A 40 -10.02 -1.00 -5.42
N ILE A 41 -10.16 0.26 -5.84
CA ILE A 41 -10.44 1.40 -4.95
C ILE A 41 -11.71 1.16 -4.12
N ASP A 42 -12.78 0.62 -4.71
CA ASP A 42 -14.00 0.30 -3.97
C ASP A 42 -13.72 -0.68 -2.81
N VAL A 43 -12.90 -1.72 -3.04
CA VAL A 43 -12.45 -2.65 -1.97
C VAL A 43 -11.68 -1.91 -0.88
N LEU A 44 -10.75 -1.04 -1.26
CA LEU A 44 -9.93 -0.26 -0.31
C LEU A 44 -10.79 0.66 0.55
N LEU A 45 -11.77 1.36 -0.05
CA LEU A 45 -12.65 2.28 0.66
C LEU A 45 -13.58 1.55 1.64
N ASP A 46 -14.07 0.36 1.29
CA ASP A 46 -14.83 -0.47 2.23
C ASP A 46 -13.96 -0.96 3.40
N PHE A 47 -12.68 -1.30 3.16
CA PHE A 47 -11.75 -1.61 4.25
C PHE A 47 -11.48 -0.41 5.15
N VAL A 48 -11.36 0.80 4.60
CA VAL A 48 -11.26 2.05 5.38
C VAL A 48 -12.51 2.23 6.25
N ARG A 49 -13.70 2.02 5.69
CA ARG A 49 -14.97 2.09 6.45
C ARG A 49 -14.97 1.09 7.60
N ALA A 50 -14.67 -0.18 7.32
CA ALA A 50 -14.64 -1.25 8.32
C ALA A 50 -13.58 -1.00 9.41
N THR A 51 -12.43 -0.42 9.04
CA THR A 51 -11.37 -0.05 9.99
C THR A 51 -11.84 1.00 11.01
N ASN A 52 -12.78 1.87 10.63
CA ASN A 52 -13.32 2.91 11.51
C ASN A 52 -14.57 2.48 12.29
N ASP A 53 -15.16 1.32 12.00
CA ASP A 53 -16.28 0.78 12.77
C ASP A 53 -15.77 0.05 14.02
N ARG A 54 -16.12 0.55 15.20
CA ARG A 54 -15.71 -0.07 16.48
C ARG A 54 -16.38 -1.42 16.77
N ASN A 55 -17.39 -1.81 15.99
CA ASN A 55 -18.03 -3.12 16.09
C ASN A 55 -17.32 -4.18 15.24
N GLU A 56 -16.44 -3.78 14.33
CA GLU A 56 -15.64 -4.70 13.53
C GLU A 56 -14.55 -5.37 14.37
N LYS A 57 -14.17 -6.58 13.95
CA LYS A 57 -13.00 -7.25 14.54
C LYS A 57 -11.73 -6.53 14.09
N VAL A 58 -10.80 -6.32 15.04
CA VAL A 58 -9.43 -5.87 14.74
C VAL A 58 -8.71 -6.87 13.81
N LEU A 59 -8.92 -8.16 14.04
CA LEU A 59 -8.38 -9.26 13.26
C LEU A 59 -9.34 -10.44 13.33
N ASP A 60 -9.63 -11.09 12.19
CA ASP A 60 -10.23 -12.41 12.15
C ASP A 60 -9.09 -13.44 12.13
N PHE A 61 -8.70 -13.89 13.32
CA PHE A 61 -7.47 -14.66 13.50
C PHE A 61 -7.59 -16.09 12.97
N HIS A 62 -6.56 -16.53 12.25
CA HIS A 62 -6.34 -17.90 11.81
C HIS A 62 -4.88 -18.30 12.03
N HIS A 63 -4.64 -19.57 12.35
CA HIS A 63 -3.27 -20.09 12.40
C HIS A 63 -2.66 -20.15 10.98
N PRO A 64 -1.31 -20.10 10.83
CA PRO A 64 -0.67 -20.05 9.52
C PRO A 64 -1.11 -21.15 8.55
N GLU A 65 -1.24 -22.40 9.01
CA GLU A 65 -1.68 -23.52 8.17
C GLU A 65 -3.11 -23.33 7.64
N GLU A 66 -4.00 -22.75 8.45
CA GLU A 66 -5.37 -22.43 8.04
C GLU A 66 -5.36 -21.25 7.06
N MET A 67 -4.56 -20.21 7.33
CA MET A 67 -4.46 -19.03 6.48
C MET A 67 -3.92 -19.40 5.09
N PHE A 68 -2.92 -20.28 4.99
CA PHE A 68 -2.42 -20.78 3.71
C PHE A 68 -3.53 -21.44 2.87
N ARG A 69 -4.43 -22.21 3.50
CA ARG A 69 -5.56 -22.85 2.81
C ARG A 69 -6.65 -21.86 2.42
N ILE A 70 -6.84 -20.81 3.22
CA ILE A 70 -7.84 -19.76 2.96
C ILE A 70 -7.41 -18.87 1.79
N LEU A 71 -6.14 -18.49 1.75
CA LEU A 71 -5.62 -17.52 0.78
C LEU A 71 -5.32 -18.13 -0.59
N ASP A 72 -5.09 -19.46 -0.67
CA ASP A 72 -4.71 -20.15 -1.93
C ASP A 72 -3.55 -19.43 -2.64
N LEU A 73 -2.37 -19.43 -1.99
CA LEU A 73 -1.19 -18.65 -2.41
C LEU A 73 -0.38 -19.31 -3.55
N ASP A 74 -0.92 -20.33 -4.20
CA ASP A 74 -0.26 -20.98 -5.32
C ASP A 74 -0.11 -20.00 -6.49
N ILE A 75 1.06 -20.01 -7.12
CA ILE A 75 1.37 -19.15 -8.28
C ILE A 75 1.23 -19.99 -9.55
N PRO A 76 0.11 -19.89 -10.29
CA PRO A 76 -0.09 -20.66 -11.50
C PRO A 76 0.83 -20.17 -12.64
N GLU A 77 1.17 -21.07 -13.56
CA GLU A 77 1.94 -20.74 -14.76
C GLU A 77 1.18 -19.77 -15.69
N LYS A 78 -0.15 -19.86 -15.71
CA LYS A 78 -1.02 -18.98 -16.49
C LYS A 78 -1.67 -17.94 -15.59
N GLY A 79 -1.74 -16.70 -16.08
CA GLY A 79 -2.45 -15.63 -15.40
C GLY A 79 -3.92 -15.94 -15.15
N LEU A 80 -4.46 -15.39 -14.07
CA LEU A 80 -5.85 -15.53 -13.68
C LEU A 80 -6.68 -14.33 -14.18
N PRO A 81 -8.00 -14.50 -14.38
CA PRO A 81 -8.88 -13.41 -14.77
C PRO A 81 -8.87 -12.25 -13.77
N LEU A 82 -9.06 -11.02 -14.24
CA LEU A 82 -9.11 -9.82 -13.38
C LEU A 82 -10.15 -9.93 -12.26
N GLN A 83 -11.27 -10.63 -12.50
CA GLN A 83 -12.27 -10.86 -11.46
C GLN A 83 -11.74 -11.70 -10.29
N GLN A 84 -10.81 -12.62 -10.55
CA GLN A 84 -10.14 -13.39 -9.50
C GLN A 84 -9.23 -12.48 -8.68
N LEU A 85 -8.45 -11.59 -9.32
CA LEU A 85 -7.62 -10.62 -8.61
C LEU A 85 -8.43 -9.70 -7.67
N ILE A 86 -9.63 -9.25 -8.10
CA ILE A 86 -10.51 -8.47 -7.23
C ILE A 86 -10.94 -9.27 -6.00
N LYS A 87 -11.27 -10.55 -6.17
CA LYS A 87 -11.61 -11.46 -5.07
C LYS A 87 -10.41 -11.70 -4.15
N ASP A 88 -9.21 -11.78 -4.70
CA ASP A 88 -7.98 -11.97 -3.94
C ASP A 88 -7.67 -10.70 -3.11
N CYS A 89 -7.89 -9.51 -3.66
CA CYS A 89 -7.81 -8.24 -2.91
C CYS A 89 -8.80 -8.18 -1.75
N GLU A 90 -10.08 -8.52 -2.00
CA GLU A 90 -11.12 -8.59 -0.96
C GLU A 90 -10.73 -9.59 0.14
N THR A 91 -10.28 -10.79 -0.25
CA THR A 91 -9.90 -11.84 0.69
C THR A 91 -8.67 -11.44 1.51
N THR A 92 -7.68 -10.83 0.88
CA THR A 92 -6.46 -10.33 1.55
C THR A 92 -6.83 -9.33 2.65
N LEU A 93 -7.65 -8.32 2.33
CA LEU A 93 -8.03 -7.30 3.30
C LEU A 93 -9.02 -7.79 4.35
N LYS A 94 -9.85 -8.79 4.04
CA LYS A 94 -10.74 -9.43 5.03
C LYS A 94 -9.95 -10.04 6.18
N TYR A 95 -8.85 -10.73 5.87
CA TYR A 95 -8.03 -11.45 6.85
C TYR A 95 -6.83 -10.65 7.37
N GLN A 96 -6.55 -9.50 6.77
CA GLN A 96 -5.49 -8.62 7.24
C GLN A 96 -5.87 -7.91 8.55
N VAL A 97 -4.87 -7.70 9.42
CA VAL A 97 -5.04 -6.91 10.65
C VAL A 97 -5.44 -5.48 10.31
N LYS A 98 -6.50 -4.97 10.93
CA LYS A 98 -6.92 -3.57 10.82
C LYS A 98 -6.07 -2.70 11.75
N THR A 99 -4.84 -2.38 11.37
CA THR A 99 -3.90 -1.59 12.18
C THR A 99 -4.36 -0.14 12.44
N GLY A 100 -5.27 0.36 11.60
CA GLY A 100 -5.93 1.65 11.81
C GLY A 100 -7.11 1.63 12.78
N HIS A 101 -7.51 0.44 13.26
CA HIS A 101 -8.72 0.32 14.08
C HIS A 101 -8.55 1.04 15.43
N PRO A 102 -9.55 1.80 15.92
CA PRO A 102 -9.45 2.58 17.17
C PRO A 102 -9.13 1.78 18.44
N ARG A 103 -9.22 0.44 18.37
CA ARG A 103 -8.89 -0.49 19.46
C ARG A 103 -7.65 -1.35 19.19
N PHE A 104 -6.86 -1.02 18.16
CA PHE A 104 -5.58 -1.66 17.90
C PHE A 104 -4.46 -0.93 18.65
N PHE A 105 -3.85 -1.61 19.64
CA PHE A 105 -2.81 -1.04 20.52
C PHE A 105 -1.55 -1.90 20.56
N ASN A 106 -1.36 -2.79 19.58
CA ASN A 106 -0.29 -3.78 19.62
C ASN A 106 1.08 -3.23 19.20
N GLN A 107 1.11 -2.14 18.44
CA GLN A 107 2.34 -1.59 17.85
C GLN A 107 2.46 -0.08 18.12
N LEU A 108 3.70 0.41 18.12
CA LEU A 108 3.99 1.85 18.18
C LEU A 108 3.46 2.60 16.95
N SER A 109 3.44 1.93 15.79
CA SER A 109 2.83 2.44 14.56
C SER A 109 1.41 1.88 14.45
N CYS A 110 0.43 2.75 14.63
CA CYS A 110 -1.00 2.44 14.51
C CYS A 110 -1.75 3.64 13.93
N GLY A 111 -3.02 3.43 13.57
CA GLY A 111 -3.84 4.45 12.91
C GLY A 111 -3.74 4.38 11.38
N LEU A 112 -4.63 5.11 10.73
CA LEU A 112 -4.68 5.25 9.27
C LEU A 112 -5.05 6.69 8.93
N ASP A 113 -4.04 7.49 8.57
CA ASP A 113 -4.25 8.87 8.13
C ASP A 113 -4.58 8.89 6.62
N LEU A 114 -5.74 9.46 6.26
CA LEU A 114 -6.24 9.40 4.89
C LEU A 114 -5.45 10.28 3.92
N VAL A 115 -4.85 11.36 4.41
CA VAL A 115 -4.00 12.24 3.58
C VAL A 115 -2.69 11.53 3.26
N SER A 116 -2.09 10.87 4.25
CA SER A 116 -0.89 10.06 4.09
C SER A 116 -1.15 8.88 3.15
N MET A 117 -2.28 8.18 3.30
CA MET A 117 -2.68 7.10 2.39
C MET A 117 -2.85 7.59 0.94
N ALA A 118 -3.47 8.74 0.72
CA ALA A 118 -3.57 9.33 -0.61
C ALA A 118 -2.19 9.72 -1.17
N GLY A 119 -1.27 10.18 -0.30
CA GLY A 119 0.13 10.41 -0.65
C GLY A 119 0.86 9.14 -1.07
N GLU A 120 0.61 8.01 -0.40
CA GLU A 120 1.14 6.71 -0.80
C GLU A 120 0.62 6.25 -2.17
N TRP A 121 -0.67 6.43 -2.44
CA TRP A 121 -1.25 6.12 -3.76
C TRP A 121 -0.63 6.99 -4.87
N LEU A 122 -0.44 8.28 -4.60
CA LEU A 122 0.23 9.20 -5.52
C LEU A 122 1.69 8.78 -5.76
N THR A 123 2.40 8.43 -4.70
CA THR A 123 3.81 7.97 -4.77
C THR A 123 3.94 6.69 -5.58
N ALA A 124 3.07 5.70 -5.33
CA ALA A 124 3.02 4.45 -6.09
C ALA A 124 2.67 4.68 -7.57
N THR A 125 1.82 5.68 -7.87
CA THR A 125 1.51 6.06 -9.26
C THR A 125 2.72 6.70 -9.95
N ALA A 126 3.50 7.52 -9.23
CA ALA A 126 4.70 8.18 -9.77
C ALA A 126 5.86 7.21 -10.00
N ASN A 127 5.99 6.18 -9.16
CA ASN A 127 6.93 5.05 -9.32
C ASN A 127 8.36 5.45 -9.77
N THR A 128 8.99 6.37 -9.03
CA THR A 128 10.35 6.87 -9.31
C THR A 128 11.30 6.62 -8.13
N ASN A 129 12.61 6.84 -8.34
CA ASN A 129 13.64 6.70 -7.32
C ASN A 129 14.16 8.05 -6.83
N MET A 130 14.59 8.11 -5.57
CA MET A 130 15.07 9.33 -4.90
C MET A 130 16.57 9.63 -5.09
N PHE A 131 17.27 8.92 -5.99
CA PHE A 131 18.74 9.02 -6.08
C PHE A 131 19.26 10.26 -6.83
N THR A 132 18.49 10.82 -7.79
CA THR A 132 18.88 12.04 -8.54
C THR A 132 17.69 12.98 -8.76
N TYR A 133 18.01 14.26 -8.89
CA TYR A 133 17.03 15.31 -9.22
C TYR A 133 16.38 15.11 -10.59
N GLU A 134 17.09 14.51 -11.55
CA GLU A 134 16.59 14.32 -12.92
C GLU A 134 15.29 13.51 -12.98
N ILE A 135 15.17 12.48 -12.14
CA ILE A 135 14.02 11.55 -12.17
C ILE A 135 13.03 11.77 -11.02
N ALA A 136 13.40 12.53 -10.00
CA ALA A 136 12.54 12.86 -8.85
C ALA A 136 12.61 14.34 -8.43
N PRO A 137 12.46 15.29 -9.37
CA PRO A 137 12.72 16.71 -9.11
C PRO A 137 11.80 17.29 -8.02
N VAL A 138 10.54 16.87 -8.02
CA VAL A 138 9.55 17.34 -7.04
C VAL A 138 9.82 16.73 -5.67
N PHE A 139 9.99 15.40 -5.60
CA PHE A 139 10.15 14.70 -4.33
C PHE A 139 11.46 15.04 -3.61
N ILE A 140 12.57 15.25 -4.33
CA ILE A 140 13.83 15.69 -3.72
C ILE A 140 13.71 17.08 -3.09
N LEU A 141 12.99 18.00 -3.74
CA LEU A 141 12.73 19.32 -3.15
C LEU A 141 11.82 19.22 -1.92
N MET A 142 10.78 18.37 -1.98
CA MET A 142 9.90 18.11 -0.84
C MET A 142 10.67 17.53 0.34
N GLU A 143 11.52 16.51 0.12
CA GLU A 143 12.36 15.92 1.17
C GLU A 143 13.28 16.97 1.78
N ARG A 144 13.92 17.82 0.96
CA ARG A 144 14.77 18.91 1.44
C ARG A 144 13.99 19.87 2.36
N VAL A 145 12.77 20.26 1.97
CA VAL A 145 11.93 21.16 2.77
C VAL A 145 11.52 20.51 4.09
N VAL A 146 11.03 19.27 4.05
CA VAL A 146 10.61 18.53 5.25
C VAL A 146 11.79 18.33 6.21
N LEU A 147 12.94 17.86 5.73
CA LEU A 147 14.10 17.63 6.58
C LEU A 147 14.69 18.92 7.15
N THR A 148 14.64 20.02 6.39
CA THR A 148 15.04 21.34 6.92
C THR A 148 14.13 21.76 8.06
N HIS A 149 12.81 21.63 7.87
CA HIS A 149 11.84 21.94 8.91
C HIS A 149 12.02 21.06 10.16
N MET A 150 12.28 19.76 9.98
CA MET A 150 12.56 18.85 11.10
C MET A 150 13.82 19.26 11.89
N ARG A 151 14.89 19.71 11.21
CA ARG A 151 16.09 20.23 11.89
C ARG A 151 15.81 21.51 12.67
N GLU A 152 14.99 22.40 12.13
CA GLU A 152 14.56 23.63 12.82
C GLU A 152 13.77 23.31 14.09
N LEU A 153 12.87 22.32 14.06
CA LEU A 153 12.12 21.85 15.24
C LEU A 153 13.03 21.27 16.34
N ILE A 154 14.16 20.67 15.96
CA ILE A 154 15.19 20.21 16.90
C ILE A 154 15.98 21.39 17.50
N GLY A 155 15.95 22.56 16.86
CA GLY A 155 16.67 23.77 17.26
C GLY A 155 18.02 23.95 16.56
N TRP A 156 18.24 23.31 15.41
CA TRP A 156 19.48 23.43 14.63
C TRP A 156 19.36 24.48 13.53
N ASN A 157 20.40 25.30 13.40
CA ASN A 157 20.56 26.23 12.29
C ASN A 157 21.46 25.60 11.22
N GLY A 158 20.86 24.93 10.24
CA GLY A 158 21.57 24.21 9.16
C GLY A 158 21.76 22.72 9.44
N GLY A 159 22.72 22.10 8.77
CA GLY A 159 23.01 20.66 8.85
C GLY A 159 22.53 19.88 7.62
N ASP A 160 22.80 18.57 7.65
CA ASP A 160 22.48 17.64 6.57
C ASP A 160 21.60 16.50 7.11
N SER A 161 20.78 15.89 6.25
CA SER A 161 19.85 14.83 6.62
C SER A 161 19.40 14.03 5.41
N ILE A 162 19.01 12.78 5.63
CA ILE A 162 18.41 11.91 4.62
C ILE A 162 17.32 11.05 5.27
N LEU A 163 16.25 10.72 4.55
CA LEU A 163 15.30 9.71 4.99
C LEU A 163 15.91 8.31 4.81
N ALA A 164 15.73 7.45 5.80
CA ALA A 164 16.21 6.07 5.77
C ALA A 164 15.03 5.08 5.86
N PRO A 165 15.19 3.84 5.37
CA PRO A 165 14.15 2.80 5.45
C PRO A 165 14.06 2.24 6.88
N GLY A 166 13.57 3.06 7.81
CA GLY A 166 13.39 2.74 9.22
C GLY A 166 14.51 3.22 10.14
N GLY A 167 14.16 3.44 11.41
CA GLY A 167 15.04 4.04 12.42
C GLY A 167 16.32 3.24 12.71
N SER A 168 16.30 1.91 12.54
CA SER A 168 17.50 1.08 12.70
C SER A 168 18.60 1.44 11.70
N ILE A 169 18.24 1.74 10.44
CA ILE A 169 19.20 2.18 9.42
C ILE A 169 19.64 3.62 9.69
N SER A 170 18.75 4.50 10.18
CA SER A 170 19.13 5.83 10.65
C SER A 170 20.19 5.77 11.76
N ASN A 171 20.04 4.87 12.73
CA ASN A 171 21.04 4.66 13.79
C ASN A 171 22.37 4.16 13.24
N LEU A 172 22.34 3.26 12.26
CA LEU A 172 23.55 2.81 11.57
C LEU A 172 24.24 3.96 10.84
N TYR A 173 23.49 4.80 10.11
CA TYR A 173 24.06 5.99 9.46
C TYR A 173 24.68 6.95 10.48
N ALA A 174 24.03 7.19 11.61
CA ALA A 174 24.58 8.02 12.68
C ALA A 174 25.91 7.45 13.22
N PHE A 175 25.98 6.14 13.46
CA PHE A 175 27.21 5.47 13.87
C PHE A 175 28.33 5.60 12.83
N LEU A 176 28.02 5.36 11.55
CA LEU A 176 28.99 5.45 10.46
C LEU A 176 29.49 6.88 10.26
N ALA A 177 28.60 7.87 10.36
CA ALA A 177 28.94 9.28 10.28
C ALA A 177 29.86 9.69 11.45
N ALA A 178 29.57 9.25 12.68
CA ALA A 178 30.42 9.50 13.84
C ALA A 178 31.79 8.83 13.73
N ARG A 179 31.86 7.59 13.20
CA ARG A 179 33.11 6.86 13.01
C ARG A 179 34.01 7.44 11.91
N HIS A 180 33.41 7.98 10.85
CA HIS A 180 34.15 8.56 9.73
C HIS A 180 34.74 9.94 10.05
N LYS A 181 34.25 10.58 11.12
CA LYS A 181 34.81 11.84 11.63
C LYS A 181 36.12 11.63 12.37
#